data_AF-A0A357D8K8-F1
#
_entry.id   AF-A0A357D8K8-F1
#
_cell.length_a   1.000
_cell.length_b   1.000
_cell.length_c   1.000
_cell.angle_alpha   90.00
_cell.angle_beta   90.00
_cell.angle_gamma   90.00
#
_symmetry.space_group_name_H-M   'P 1'
#
loop_
_entity.id
_entity.type
_entity.pdbx_description
1 polymer ?
#
loop_
_entity_poly.entity_id
_entity_poly.type
_entity_poly.pdbx_seq_one_letter_code
_entity_poly.pdbx_strand_id
1 'polypeptide(L)'
;MKPSLNRLTLTPPTDQEIRELCQIINETLGFKYTLQKKYLITNRLNKRLSELGIEHYQAYLTLLRQEPLERDFFCELVTTNVTKFYRETIQFELLAEKLLPELAETKKGTKKMRCWSAGCSSGEEAYSMAITCRETLGTDWDIKVLATDINSAQLKIGSAGIYSTEKVNSVPKKWRAKYFLPHQSEHNFQITPQLRKDVIFRLANLMDINSLPATVHLDFIMCRNVFIYLSKEA
;
A
#
# COMPACT_ATOMS: atom_id res chain seq x y z
N MET A 1 -4.75 -13.73 -40.37
CA MET A 1 -4.48 -12.28 -40.31
C MET A 1 -4.60 -11.82 -38.87
N LYS A 2 -3.50 -11.45 -38.21
CA LYS A 2 -3.56 -10.72 -36.93
C LYS A 2 -4.04 -9.30 -37.24
N PRO A 3 -5.06 -8.76 -36.57
CA PRO A 3 -5.43 -7.36 -36.78
C PRO A 3 -4.24 -6.49 -36.37
N SER A 4 -3.81 -5.62 -37.28
CA SER A 4 -2.83 -4.58 -37.02
C SER A 4 -3.37 -3.66 -35.93
N LEU A 5 -2.84 -3.75 -34.71
CA LEU A 5 -3.07 -2.71 -33.72
C LEU A 5 -2.50 -1.41 -34.30
N ASN A 6 -3.38 -0.49 -34.67
CA ASN A 6 -3.00 0.89 -34.92
C ASN A 6 -2.27 1.38 -33.67
N ARG A 7 -0.97 1.71 -33.79
CA ARG A 7 -0.27 2.41 -32.71
C ARG A 7 -0.87 3.81 -32.64
N LEU A 8 -1.75 4.04 -31.67
CA LEU A 8 -2.18 5.38 -31.29
C LEU A 8 -0.94 6.24 -31.09
N THR A 9 -0.78 7.28 -31.90
CA THR A 9 0.29 8.27 -31.76
C THR A 9 -0.11 9.26 -30.67
N LEU A 10 0.26 8.94 -29.43
CA LEU A 10 0.02 9.81 -28.29
C LEU A 10 0.82 11.10 -28.40
N THR A 11 0.12 12.23 -28.31
CA THR A 11 0.77 13.54 -28.21
C THR A 11 1.34 13.70 -26.79
N PRO A 12 2.63 14.09 -26.62
CA PRO A 12 3.18 14.35 -25.30
C PRO A 12 2.42 15.45 -24.56
N PRO A 13 2.26 15.36 -23.23
CA PRO A 13 1.51 16.36 -22.48
C PRO A 13 2.27 17.68 -22.38
N THR A 14 1.51 18.77 -22.45
CA THR A 14 1.96 20.11 -22.09
C THR A 14 2.23 20.21 -20.59
N ASP A 15 3.01 21.21 -20.19
CA ASP A 15 3.24 21.46 -18.76
C ASP A 15 1.95 21.89 -18.04
N GLN A 16 1.03 22.54 -18.76
CA GLN A 16 -0.28 22.91 -18.21
C GLN A 16 -1.13 21.68 -17.89
N GLU A 17 -1.23 20.72 -18.83
CA GLU A 17 -1.96 19.47 -18.60
C GLU A 17 -1.34 18.67 -17.43
N ILE A 18 -0.01 18.65 -17.30
CA ILE A 18 0.64 18.01 -16.15
C ILE A 18 0.31 18.72 -14.84
N ARG A 19 0.26 20.06 -14.82
CA ARG A 19 -0.16 20.80 -13.62
C ARG A 19 -1.58 20.46 -13.20
N GLU A 20 -2.50 20.35 -14.16
CA GLU A 20 -3.90 19.95 -13.89
C GLU A 20 -3.98 18.51 -13.35
N LEU A 21 -3.22 17.57 -13.94
CA LEU A 21 -3.12 16.21 -13.41
C LEU A 21 -2.54 16.18 -11.99
N CYS A 22 -1.50 16.98 -11.72
CA CYS A 22 -0.94 17.12 -10.37
C CYS A 22 -1.97 17.69 -9.39
N GLN A 23 -2.77 18.68 -9.81
CA GLN A 23 -3.83 19.25 -8.99
C GLN A 23 -4.86 18.18 -8.60
N ILE A 24 -5.33 17.38 -9.56
CA ILE A 24 -6.27 16.28 -9.28
C ILE A 24 -5.68 15.30 -8.27
N ILE A 25 -4.40 14.91 -8.42
CA ILE A 25 -3.70 14.01 -7.48
C ILE A 25 -3.62 14.64 -6.09
N ASN A 26 -3.23 15.90 -6.01
CA ASN A 26 -3.01 16.60 -4.74
C ASN A 26 -4.34 16.82 -4.00
N GLU A 27 -5.40 17.18 -4.71
CA GLU A 27 -6.74 17.35 -4.14
C GLU A 27 -7.35 16.01 -3.70
N THR A 28 -7.12 14.94 -4.47
CA THR A 28 -7.70 13.62 -4.16
C THR A 28 -6.92 12.90 -3.06
N LEU A 29 -5.58 13.00 -3.06
CA LEU A 29 -4.72 12.19 -2.20
C LEU A 29 -3.99 12.99 -1.10
N GLY A 30 -4.03 14.32 -1.13
CA GLY A 30 -3.25 15.16 -0.21
C GLY A 30 -1.73 15.11 -0.46
N PHE A 31 -1.30 14.71 -1.65
CA PHE A 31 0.11 14.62 -2.03
C PHE A 31 0.70 15.95 -2.50
N LYS A 32 2.02 16.00 -2.69
CA LYS A 32 2.75 17.11 -3.31
C LYS A 32 3.34 16.73 -4.67
N TYR A 33 2.48 16.51 -5.65
CA TYR A 33 2.90 16.33 -7.04
C TYR A 33 3.15 17.68 -7.71
N THR A 34 4.24 17.75 -8.46
CA THR A 34 4.67 18.94 -9.22
C THR A 34 5.14 18.50 -10.61
N LEU A 35 5.47 19.46 -11.47
CA LEU A 35 6.05 19.20 -12.81
C LEU A 35 7.28 18.27 -12.80
N GLN A 36 8.02 18.17 -11.68
CA GLN A 36 9.14 17.24 -11.55
C GLN A 36 8.71 15.77 -11.70
N LYS A 37 7.43 15.45 -11.47
CA LYS A 37 6.86 14.12 -11.66
C LYS A 37 6.32 13.86 -13.08
N LYS A 38 6.48 14.82 -14.03
CA LYS A 38 6.00 14.71 -15.42
C LYS A 38 6.32 13.36 -16.04
N TYR A 39 7.59 12.95 -16.01
CA TYR A 39 8.03 11.67 -16.58
C TYR A 39 7.28 10.46 -15.98
N LEU A 40 7.08 10.43 -14.67
CA LEU A 40 6.37 9.35 -13.98
C LEU A 40 4.89 9.32 -14.37
N ILE A 41 4.22 10.48 -14.35
CA ILE A 41 2.80 10.61 -14.72
C ILE A 41 2.61 10.18 -16.17
N THR A 42 3.40 10.74 -17.10
CA THR A 42 3.34 10.45 -18.54
C THR A 42 3.54 8.96 -18.81
N ASN A 43 4.58 8.34 -18.25
CA ASN A 43 4.88 6.93 -18.52
C ASN A 43 3.77 5.98 -18.06
N ARG A 44 3.17 6.25 -16.90
CA ARG A 44 2.12 5.38 -16.37
C ARG A 44 0.78 5.63 -17.06
N LEU A 45 0.47 6.89 -17.34
CA LEU A 45 -0.79 7.29 -17.98
C LEU A 45 -0.84 6.90 -19.46
N ASN A 46 0.26 6.95 -20.21
CA ASN A 46 0.28 6.60 -21.64
C ASN A 46 -0.30 5.21 -21.93
N LYS A 47 -0.02 4.23 -21.06
CA LYS A 47 -0.59 2.88 -21.20
C LYS A 47 -2.12 2.91 -21.07
N ARG A 48 -2.64 3.61 -20.07
CA ARG A 48 -4.07 3.75 -19.83
C ARG A 48 -4.77 4.52 -20.95
N LEU A 49 -4.17 5.59 -21.48
CA LEU A 49 -4.70 6.31 -22.63
C LEU A 49 -4.85 5.41 -23.85
N SER A 50 -3.86 4.55 -24.09
CA SER A 50 -3.90 3.57 -25.19
C SER A 50 -5.02 2.54 -25.00
N GLU A 51 -5.23 2.05 -23.77
CA GLU A 51 -6.30 1.11 -23.43
C GLU A 51 -7.71 1.72 -23.61
N LEU A 52 -7.84 3.02 -23.35
CA LEU A 52 -9.09 3.76 -23.51
C LEU A 52 -9.31 4.31 -24.94
N GLY A 53 -8.32 4.20 -25.82
CA GLY A 53 -8.37 4.80 -27.15
C GLY A 53 -8.36 6.34 -27.14
N ILE A 54 -7.76 6.95 -26.11
CA ILE A 54 -7.68 8.41 -25.96
C ILE A 54 -6.34 8.91 -26.49
N GLU A 55 -6.36 9.85 -27.44
CA GLU A 55 -5.16 10.35 -28.13
C GLU A 55 -4.52 11.58 -27.48
N HIS A 56 -5.28 12.31 -26.65
CA HIS A 56 -4.88 13.60 -26.08
C HIS A 56 -5.13 13.68 -24.58
N TYR A 57 -4.17 14.25 -23.85
CA TYR A 57 -4.24 14.41 -22.39
C TYR A 57 -5.41 15.29 -21.96
N GLN A 58 -5.72 16.34 -22.72
CA GLN A 58 -6.90 17.17 -22.47
C GLN A 58 -8.21 16.38 -22.46
N ALA A 59 -8.36 15.38 -23.34
CA ALA A 59 -9.55 14.53 -23.38
C ALA A 59 -9.64 13.64 -22.11
N TYR A 60 -8.49 13.14 -21.64
CA TYR A 60 -8.43 12.40 -20.39
C TYR A 60 -8.73 13.29 -19.17
N LEU A 61 -8.23 14.52 -19.14
CA LEU A 61 -8.58 15.49 -18.09
C LEU A 61 -10.07 15.75 -18.01
N THR A 62 -10.76 15.84 -19.16
CA THR A 62 -12.22 15.93 -19.21
C THR A 62 -12.89 14.69 -18.63
N LEU A 63 -12.40 13.49 -18.96
CA LEU A 63 -12.88 12.24 -18.40
C LEU A 63 -12.74 12.20 -16.87
N LEU A 64 -11.58 12.58 -16.32
CA LEU A 64 -11.36 12.61 -14.86
C LEU A 64 -12.30 13.56 -14.11
N ARG A 65 -12.80 14.61 -14.78
CA ARG A 65 -13.78 15.54 -14.20
C ARG A 65 -15.19 14.95 -14.17
N GLN A 66 -15.52 14.07 -15.12
CA GLN A 66 -16.85 13.51 -15.30
C GLN A 66 -17.03 12.15 -14.60
N GLU A 67 -15.96 11.35 -14.53
CA GLU A 67 -15.99 9.97 -14.06
C GLU A 67 -15.16 9.79 -12.78
N PRO A 68 -15.77 9.80 -11.59
CA PRO A 68 -15.07 9.62 -10.33
C PRO A 68 -14.27 8.31 -10.25
N LEU A 69 -14.77 7.23 -10.83
CA LEU A 69 -14.07 5.93 -10.83
C LEU A 69 -12.77 5.98 -11.63
N GLU A 70 -12.73 6.71 -12.75
CA GLU A 70 -11.49 6.88 -13.53
C GLU A 70 -10.51 7.80 -12.79
N ARG A 71 -11.01 8.77 -12.01
CA ARG A 71 -10.18 9.60 -11.12
C ARG A 71 -9.47 8.76 -10.06
N ASP A 72 -10.19 7.86 -9.41
CA ASP A 72 -9.61 6.94 -8.42
C ASP A 72 -8.57 6.02 -9.06
N PHE A 73 -8.89 5.46 -10.24
CA PHE A 73 -7.96 4.63 -11.01
C PHE A 73 -6.70 5.39 -11.42
N PHE A 74 -6.84 6.64 -11.87
CA PHE A 74 -5.70 7.49 -12.22
C PHE A 74 -4.79 7.73 -11.01
N CYS A 75 -5.38 8.06 -9.87
CA CYS A 75 -4.65 8.28 -8.62
C CYS A 75 -3.89 7.01 -8.21
N GLU A 76 -4.53 5.85 -8.27
CA GLU A 76 -3.90 4.55 -8.05
C GLU A 76 -2.71 4.34 -8.99
N LEU A 77 -2.90 4.56 -10.29
CA LEU A 77 -1.90 4.36 -11.34
C LEU A 77 -0.62 5.17 -11.08
N VAL A 78 -0.75 6.41 -10.62
CA VAL A 78 0.40 7.31 -10.42
C VAL A 78 1.06 7.20 -9.04
N THR A 79 0.44 6.53 -8.06
CA THR A 79 1.06 6.27 -6.75
C THR A 79 2.19 5.23 -6.82
N THR A 80 3.32 5.47 -6.13
CA THR A 80 4.45 4.52 -6.12
C THR A 80 4.31 3.54 -4.95
N ASN A 81 4.07 2.27 -5.28
CA ASN A 81 3.67 1.25 -4.30
C ASN A 81 4.74 0.17 -4.07
N VAL A 82 6.03 0.53 -4.15
CA VAL A 82 7.10 -0.44 -3.95
C VAL A 82 7.29 -0.72 -2.47
N THR A 83 6.93 -1.94 -2.06
CA THR A 83 7.13 -2.47 -0.71
C THR A 83 7.64 -3.91 -0.79
N LYS A 84 8.25 -4.39 0.30
CA LYS A 84 8.73 -5.77 0.44
C LYS A 84 8.62 -6.20 1.89
N PHE A 85 8.51 -7.50 2.14
CA PHE A 85 8.56 -8.02 3.50
C PHE A 85 9.91 -7.67 4.13
N TYR A 86 9.87 -7.22 5.39
CA TYR A 86 11.06 -6.84 6.16
C TYR A 86 11.97 -5.83 5.42
N ARG A 87 11.40 -4.77 4.82
CA ARG A 87 12.16 -3.79 4.01
C ARG A 87 13.37 -3.18 4.74
N GLU A 88 13.25 -2.94 6.04
CA GLU A 88 14.29 -2.44 6.95
C GLU A 88 14.35 -3.36 8.18
N THR A 89 15.04 -4.50 8.04
CA THR A 89 15.09 -5.59 9.03
C THR A 89 15.45 -5.13 10.43
N ILE A 90 16.41 -4.20 10.56
CA ILE A 90 16.88 -3.65 11.85
C ILE A 90 15.72 -3.09 12.70
N GLN A 91 14.70 -2.50 12.07
CA GLN A 91 13.54 -1.97 12.81
C GLN A 91 12.67 -3.09 13.38
N PHE A 92 12.55 -4.22 12.66
CA PHE A 92 11.83 -5.40 13.13
C PHE A 92 12.61 -6.16 14.20
N GLU A 93 13.94 -6.16 14.12
CA GLU A 93 14.84 -6.69 15.16
C GLU A 93 14.65 -5.89 16.46
N LEU A 94 14.76 -4.56 16.39
CA LEU A 94 14.52 -3.68 17.55
C LEU A 94 13.10 -3.85 18.13
N LEU A 95 12.09 -3.98 17.26
CA LEU A 95 10.72 -4.25 17.67
C LEU A 95 10.62 -5.56 18.45
N ALA A 96 11.24 -6.63 17.95
CA ALA A 96 11.18 -7.97 18.54
C ALA A 96 11.97 -8.09 19.84
N GLU A 97 13.17 -7.50 19.90
CA GLU A 97 14.13 -7.70 20.99
C GLU A 97 13.90 -6.76 22.16
N LYS A 98 13.30 -5.58 21.92
CA LYS A 98 13.15 -4.54 22.95
C LYS A 98 11.71 -4.07 23.14
N LEU A 99 11.11 -3.51 22.09
CA LEU A 99 9.84 -2.78 22.23
C LEU A 99 8.67 -3.70 22.58
N LEU A 100 8.53 -4.85 21.90
CA LEU A 100 7.45 -5.79 22.18
C LEU A 100 7.54 -6.39 23.58
N PRO A 101 8.71 -6.85 24.08
CA PRO A 101 8.86 -7.26 25.48
C PRO A 101 8.45 -6.17 26.48
N GLU A 102 8.92 -4.93 26.31
CA GLU A 102 8.57 -3.80 27.20
C GLU A 102 7.06 -3.52 27.20
N LEU A 103 6.42 -3.50 26.03
CA LEU A 103 4.97 -3.33 25.91
C LEU A 103 4.22 -4.53 26.52
N ALA A 104 4.74 -5.75 26.36
CA ALA A 104 4.10 -6.95 26.89
C ALA A 104 3.99 -6.92 28.43
N GLU A 105 5.02 -6.41 29.11
CA GLU A 105 5.03 -6.27 30.58
C GLU A 105 3.87 -5.38 31.07
N THR A 106 3.62 -4.26 30.40
CA THR A 106 2.51 -3.35 30.76
C THR A 106 1.13 -3.92 30.46
N LYS A 107 1.04 -4.99 29.67
CA LYS A 107 -0.21 -5.54 29.13
C LYS A 107 -0.52 -6.97 29.54
N LYS A 108 0.24 -7.55 30.49
CA LYS A 108 0.08 -8.93 30.99
C LYS A 108 -1.37 -9.30 31.36
N GLY A 109 -2.14 -8.36 31.91
CA GLY A 109 -3.53 -8.59 32.31
C GLY A 109 -4.51 -8.71 31.14
N THR A 110 -4.27 -8.03 30.01
CA THR A 110 -5.19 -8.05 28.86
C THR A 110 -4.71 -8.92 27.72
N LYS A 111 -3.38 -9.07 27.56
CA LYS A 111 -2.71 -9.75 26.44
C LYS A 111 -3.21 -9.30 25.07
N LYS A 112 -3.58 -8.03 24.95
CA LYS A 112 -4.04 -7.41 23.70
C LYS A 112 -2.96 -6.51 23.13
N MET A 113 -2.56 -6.79 21.89
CA MET A 113 -1.65 -5.95 21.12
C MET A 113 -2.38 -5.35 19.92
N ARG A 114 -2.34 -4.03 19.77
CA ARG A 114 -3.03 -3.24 18.73
C ARG A 114 -2.02 -2.35 18.04
N CYS A 115 -1.72 -2.64 16.79
CA CYS A 115 -0.68 -1.96 16.02
C CYS A 115 -1.30 -1.30 14.78
N TRP A 116 -0.60 -0.33 14.20
CA TRP A 116 -1.01 0.29 12.95
C TRP A 116 0.15 0.39 11.96
N SER A 117 -0.01 -0.16 10.76
CA SER A 117 0.82 0.14 9.58
C SER A 117 0.09 1.20 8.75
N ALA A 118 0.59 2.43 8.79
CA ALA A 118 0.06 3.59 8.11
C ALA A 118 0.78 3.79 6.77
N GLY A 119 0.05 3.63 5.65
CA GLY A 119 0.61 3.54 4.30
C GLY A 119 1.16 2.14 4.00
N CYS A 120 0.36 1.12 4.30
CA CYS A 120 0.78 -0.29 4.27
C CYS A 120 1.02 -0.86 2.87
N SER A 121 0.63 -0.13 1.81
CA SER A 121 0.68 -0.57 0.42
C SER A 121 0.05 -1.96 0.24
N SER A 122 0.74 -2.92 -0.41
CA SER A 122 0.22 -4.27 -0.62
C SER A 122 0.29 -5.19 0.61
N GLY A 123 0.51 -4.64 1.81
CA GLY A 123 0.37 -5.35 3.08
C GLY A 123 1.62 -6.08 3.59
N GLU A 124 2.73 -6.08 2.85
CA GLU A 124 3.97 -6.76 3.27
C GLU A 124 4.49 -6.26 4.62
N GLU A 125 4.42 -4.95 4.90
CA GLU A 125 4.79 -4.39 6.21
C GLU A 125 3.86 -4.88 7.31
N ALA A 126 2.54 -4.79 7.09
CA ALA A 126 1.54 -5.21 8.07
C ALA A 126 1.66 -6.70 8.43
N TYR A 127 1.93 -7.56 7.45
CA TYR A 127 2.19 -8.97 7.69
C TYR A 127 3.54 -9.21 8.38
N SER A 128 4.59 -8.45 8.04
CA SER A 128 5.88 -8.52 8.75
C SER A 128 5.70 -8.17 10.23
N MET A 129 4.91 -7.12 10.52
CA MET A 129 4.54 -6.73 11.89
C MET A 129 3.78 -7.83 12.62
N ALA A 130 2.77 -8.43 11.96
CA ALA A 130 1.96 -9.48 12.55
C ALA A 130 2.79 -10.73 12.88
N ILE A 131 3.70 -11.14 11.97
CA ILE A 131 4.64 -12.25 12.21
C ILE A 131 5.54 -11.92 13.39
N THR A 132 6.15 -10.74 13.42
CA THR A 132 7.04 -10.33 14.52
C THR A 132 6.30 -10.34 15.86
N CYS A 133 5.09 -9.78 15.93
CA CYS A 133 4.28 -9.81 17.15
C CYS A 133 3.96 -11.24 17.60
N ARG A 134 3.56 -12.12 16.67
CA ARG A 134 3.23 -13.52 16.98
C ARG A 134 4.43 -14.31 17.47
N GLU A 135 5.59 -14.10 16.87
CA GLU A 135 6.82 -14.81 17.22
C GLU A 135 7.43 -14.33 18.54
N THR A 136 7.24 -13.05 18.89
CA THR A 136 7.73 -12.50 20.16
C THR A 136 6.77 -12.73 21.32
N LEU A 137 5.47 -12.53 21.12
CA LEU A 137 4.49 -12.52 22.22
C LEU A 137 3.86 -13.89 22.47
N GLY A 138 3.74 -14.72 21.44
CA GLY A 138 3.09 -16.03 21.52
C GLY A 138 1.65 -16.06 21.01
N THR A 139 1.05 -17.25 21.08
CA THR A 139 -0.28 -17.54 20.52
C THR A 139 -1.44 -17.13 21.42
N ASP A 140 -1.19 -16.96 22.72
CA ASP A 140 -2.17 -16.55 23.73
C ASP A 140 -2.48 -15.05 23.71
N TRP A 141 -1.71 -14.27 22.95
CA TRP A 141 -1.96 -12.84 22.73
C TRP A 141 -2.99 -12.62 21.62
N ASP A 142 -3.92 -11.70 21.87
CA ASP A 142 -4.83 -11.18 20.87
C ASP A 142 -4.15 -10.02 20.14
N ILE A 143 -3.62 -10.31 18.94
CA ILE A 143 -2.87 -9.36 18.10
C ILE A 143 -3.78 -8.87 16.97
N LYS A 144 -3.83 -7.54 16.78
CA LYS A 144 -4.41 -6.90 15.60
C LYS A 144 -3.48 -5.84 15.05
N VAL A 145 -3.20 -5.91 13.75
CA VAL A 145 -2.53 -4.90 12.97
C VAL A 145 -3.57 -4.25 12.07
N LEU A 146 -3.91 -3.00 12.35
CA LEU A 146 -4.62 -2.18 11.39
C LEU A 146 -3.64 -1.82 10.26
N ALA A 147 -4.04 -2.02 9.02
CA ALA A 147 -3.25 -1.73 7.84
C ALA A 147 -4.04 -0.75 6.98
N THR A 148 -3.57 0.49 6.86
CA THR A 148 -4.28 1.51 6.07
C THR A 148 -3.46 1.97 4.89
N ASP A 149 -4.14 2.27 3.80
CA ASP A 149 -3.55 2.90 2.62
C ASP A 149 -4.63 3.71 1.92
N ILE A 150 -4.21 4.67 1.09
CA ILE A 150 -5.10 5.44 0.23
C ILE A 150 -5.38 4.72 -1.09
N ASN A 151 -4.54 3.75 -1.43
CA ASN A 151 -4.66 2.96 -2.65
C ASN A 151 -5.48 1.69 -2.42
N SER A 152 -6.73 1.70 -2.88
CA SER A 152 -7.67 0.59 -2.68
C SER A 152 -7.23 -0.72 -3.34
N ALA A 153 -6.53 -0.69 -4.48
CA ALA A 153 -6.05 -1.91 -5.12
C ALA A 153 -4.90 -2.56 -4.36
N GLN A 154 -4.01 -1.76 -3.80
CA GLN A 154 -2.96 -2.27 -2.91
C GLN A 154 -3.58 -2.96 -1.68
N LEU A 155 -4.62 -2.38 -1.10
CA LEU A 155 -5.38 -3.01 -0.01
C LEU A 155 -6.05 -4.32 -0.43
N LYS A 156 -6.54 -4.44 -1.67
CA LYS A 156 -7.09 -5.71 -2.20
C LYS A 156 -6.02 -6.80 -2.27
N ILE A 157 -4.81 -6.46 -2.74
CA ILE A 157 -3.66 -7.39 -2.77
C ILE A 157 -3.33 -7.85 -1.35
N GLY A 158 -3.18 -6.90 -0.43
CA GLY A 158 -2.90 -7.19 0.99
C GLY A 158 -3.98 -8.06 1.62
N SER A 159 -5.24 -7.70 1.44
CA SER A 159 -6.39 -8.45 1.98
C SER A 159 -6.46 -9.89 1.43
N ALA A 160 -6.18 -10.10 0.14
CA ALA A 160 -6.09 -11.42 -0.46
C ALA A 160 -4.90 -12.23 0.11
N GLY A 161 -3.81 -11.55 0.43
CA GLY A 161 -2.60 -12.12 1.04
C GLY A 161 -1.86 -13.06 0.09
N ILE A 162 -1.98 -12.88 -1.23
CA ILE A 162 -1.34 -13.72 -2.25
C ILE A 162 -0.14 -12.97 -2.82
N TYR A 163 1.04 -13.59 -2.75
CA TYR A 163 2.31 -12.98 -3.13
C TYR A 163 3.15 -13.94 -3.98
N SER A 164 3.94 -13.37 -4.89
CA SER A 164 4.88 -14.15 -5.71
C SER A 164 6.02 -14.72 -4.87
N THR A 165 6.62 -15.79 -5.37
CA THR A 165 7.84 -16.40 -4.79
C THR A 165 8.93 -15.36 -4.55
N GLU A 166 9.13 -14.43 -5.50
CA GLU A 166 10.11 -13.36 -5.38
C GLU A 166 9.87 -12.46 -4.16
N LYS A 167 8.63 -12.00 -3.96
CA LYS A 167 8.27 -11.16 -2.80
C LYS A 167 8.47 -11.92 -1.49
N VAL A 168 8.08 -13.20 -1.46
CA VAL A 168 8.16 -14.01 -0.25
C VAL A 168 9.60 -14.37 0.09
N ASN A 169 10.52 -14.45 -0.89
CA ASN A 169 11.91 -14.82 -0.66
C ASN A 169 12.69 -13.92 0.33
N SER A 170 12.26 -12.67 0.55
CA SER A 170 12.87 -11.80 1.57
C SER A 170 12.49 -12.18 3.01
N VAL A 171 11.47 -13.02 3.21
CA VAL A 171 11.07 -13.51 4.53
C VAL A 171 12.01 -14.65 4.97
N PRO A 172 12.48 -14.66 6.24
CA PRO A 172 13.25 -15.77 6.79
C PRO A 172 12.59 -17.13 6.55
N LYS A 173 13.38 -18.14 6.17
CA LYS A 173 12.88 -19.49 5.79
C LYS A 173 11.96 -20.11 6.85
N LYS A 174 12.32 -19.97 8.13
CA LYS A 174 11.51 -20.39 9.30
C LYS A 174 10.07 -19.84 9.21
N TRP A 175 9.94 -18.54 9.00
CA TRP A 175 8.65 -17.87 8.98
C TRP A 175 7.89 -18.11 7.68
N ARG A 176 8.59 -18.24 6.56
CA ARG A 176 7.97 -18.68 5.30
C ARG A 176 7.26 -20.01 5.45
N ALA A 177 7.94 -21.02 5.97
CA ALA A 177 7.37 -22.36 6.15
C ALA A 177 6.16 -22.37 7.08
N LYS A 178 6.08 -21.42 8.02
CA LYS A 178 5.00 -21.33 9.02
C LYS A 178 3.80 -20.50 8.56
N TYR A 179 4.03 -19.39 7.85
CA TYR A 179 3.01 -18.38 7.59
C TYR A 179 2.57 -18.27 6.13
N PHE A 180 3.21 -19.02 5.23
CA PHE A 180 2.89 -19.02 3.79
C PHE A 180 2.56 -20.43 3.32
N LEU A 181 1.40 -20.59 2.69
CA LEU A 181 0.95 -21.81 2.05
C LEU A 181 1.12 -21.71 0.53
N PRO A 182 1.45 -22.79 -0.18
CA PRO A 182 1.39 -22.79 -1.64
C PRO A 182 -0.01 -22.35 -2.13
N HIS A 183 -0.06 -21.50 -3.16
CA HIS A 183 -1.30 -21.10 -3.80
C HIS A 183 -1.58 -21.98 -5.04
N GLN A 184 -2.84 -22.02 -5.50
CA GLN A 184 -3.21 -22.78 -6.71
C GLN A 184 -2.51 -22.29 -7.97
N SER A 185 -2.25 -20.98 -8.03
CA SER A 185 -1.43 -20.39 -9.10
C SER A 185 0.04 -20.74 -8.87
N GLU A 186 0.68 -21.31 -9.89
CA GLU A 186 2.10 -21.62 -9.85
C GLU A 186 2.93 -20.40 -9.45
N HIS A 187 3.99 -20.64 -8.67
CA HIS A 187 4.91 -19.62 -8.15
C HIS A 187 4.32 -18.58 -7.20
N ASN A 188 3.09 -18.75 -6.71
CA ASN A 188 2.49 -17.90 -5.69
C ASN A 188 2.33 -18.62 -4.35
N PHE A 189 2.37 -17.84 -3.29
CA PHE A 189 2.09 -18.24 -1.93
C PHE A 189 0.96 -17.39 -1.36
N GLN A 190 0.19 -17.96 -0.45
CA GLN A 190 -0.83 -17.23 0.29
C GLN A 190 -0.52 -17.22 1.79
N ILE A 191 -0.72 -16.08 2.42
CA ILE A 191 -0.65 -15.97 3.88
C ILE A 191 -1.68 -16.90 4.51
N THR A 192 -1.27 -17.62 5.56
CA THR A 192 -2.15 -18.52 6.30
C THR A 192 -3.42 -17.81 6.79
N PRO A 193 -4.57 -18.50 6.83
CA PRO A 193 -5.81 -17.91 7.32
C PRO A 193 -5.69 -17.34 8.74
N GLN A 194 -4.87 -17.96 9.59
CA GLN A 194 -4.65 -17.50 10.96
C GLN A 194 -3.97 -16.14 11.00
N LEU A 195 -2.88 -15.95 10.25
CA LEU A 195 -2.19 -14.66 10.21
C LEU A 195 -3.02 -13.58 9.49
N ARG A 196 -3.81 -13.96 8.46
CA ARG A 196 -4.74 -13.02 7.79
C ARG A 196 -5.77 -12.43 8.75
N LYS A 197 -6.24 -13.19 9.74
CA LYS A 197 -7.17 -12.69 10.77
C LYS A 197 -6.55 -11.64 11.70
N ASP A 198 -5.22 -11.59 11.79
CA ASP A 198 -4.51 -10.62 12.62
C ASP A 198 -4.32 -9.27 11.92
N VAL A 199 -4.55 -9.19 10.60
CA VAL A 199 -4.38 -7.95 9.82
C VAL A 199 -5.72 -7.47 9.29
N ILE A 200 -6.06 -6.21 9.57
CA ILE A 200 -7.31 -5.57 9.15
C ILE A 200 -6.97 -4.46 8.17
N PHE A 201 -7.36 -4.62 6.90
CA PHE A 201 -7.16 -3.62 5.87
C PHE A 201 -8.30 -2.60 5.85
N ARG A 202 -7.98 -1.30 5.83
CA ARG A 202 -8.97 -0.21 5.66
C ARG A 202 -8.44 0.87 4.73
N LEU A 203 -9.33 1.43 3.91
CA LEU A 203 -9.03 2.63 3.15
C LEU A 203 -8.94 3.81 4.12
N ALA A 204 -7.83 4.54 4.12
CA ALA A 204 -7.70 5.78 4.88
C ALA A 204 -6.73 6.73 4.19
N ASN A 205 -7.04 8.02 4.24
CA ASN A 205 -6.15 9.09 3.83
C ASN A 205 -5.51 9.69 5.09
N LEU A 206 -4.18 9.61 5.20
CA LEU A 206 -3.49 10.19 6.37
C LEU A 206 -3.68 11.70 6.52
N MET A 207 -4.08 12.38 5.44
CA MET A 207 -4.40 13.81 5.41
C MET A 207 -5.85 14.15 5.79
N ASP A 208 -6.72 13.16 5.88
CA ASP A 208 -8.11 13.34 6.30
C ASP A 208 -8.32 12.71 7.68
N ILE A 209 -8.38 13.56 8.71
CA ILE A 209 -8.59 13.18 10.11
C ILE A 209 -9.86 12.33 10.30
N ASN A 210 -10.89 12.53 9.48
CA ASN A 210 -12.15 11.79 9.57
C ASN A 210 -12.02 10.37 8.99
N SER A 211 -11.04 10.14 8.12
CA SER A 211 -10.76 8.83 7.54
C SER A 211 -9.87 7.96 8.44
N LEU A 212 -9.20 8.57 9.41
CA LEU A 212 -8.34 7.86 10.35
C LEU A 212 -9.16 7.01 11.33
N PRO A 213 -8.57 5.94 11.88
CA PRO A 213 -9.23 5.13 12.91
C PRO A 213 -9.54 5.96 14.15
N ALA A 214 -10.74 6.54 14.21
CA ALA A 214 -11.27 7.12 15.43
C ALA A 214 -11.36 6.02 16.50
N THR A 215 -10.99 6.36 17.74
CA THR A 215 -11.21 5.57 18.97
C THR A 215 -10.47 4.23 19.13
N VAL A 216 -9.43 3.94 18.34
CA VAL A 216 -8.59 2.75 18.58
C VAL A 216 -7.41 3.09 19.50
N HIS A 217 -7.33 2.44 20.66
CA HIS A 217 -6.11 2.47 21.47
C HIS A 217 -5.03 1.65 20.76
N LEU A 218 -4.00 2.33 20.27
CA LEU A 218 -2.86 1.75 19.56
C LEU A 218 -1.65 1.70 20.49
N ASP A 219 -0.96 0.56 20.47
CA ASP A 219 0.28 0.32 21.22
C ASP A 219 1.50 0.88 20.51
N PHE A 220 1.54 0.74 19.18
CA PHE A 220 2.55 1.39 18.36
C PHE A 220 2.07 1.55 16.90
N ILE A 221 2.73 2.46 16.20
CA ILE A 221 2.43 2.82 14.81
C ILE A 221 3.73 2.71 14.02
N MET A 222 3.69 2.03 12.88
CA MET A 222 4.67 2.13 11.81
C MET A 222 4.11 3.01 10.71
N CYS A 223 4.73 4.16 10.48
CA CYS A 223 4.41 5.07 9.38
C CYS A 223 5.71 5.38 8.63
N ARG A 224 5.98 4.61 7.57
CA ARG A 224 7.30 4.54 6.92
C ARG A 224 7.19 4.79 5.43
N ASN A 225 8.12 5.57 4.90
CA ASN A 225 8.19 5.92 3.49
C ASN A 225 6.93 6.60 2.91
N VAL A 226 6.02 7.12 3.76
CA VAL A 226 4.83 7.88 3.35
C VAL A 226 5.06 9.39 3.36
N PHE A 227 5.71 9.90 4.42
CA PHE A 227 5.92 11.34 4.61
C PHE A 227 6.70 12.02 3.47
N ILE A 228 7.50 11.27 2.71
CA ILE A 228 8.21 11.77 1.52
C ILE A 228 7.28 12.25 0.40
N TYR A 229 5.98 11.95 0.48
CA TYR A 229 4.96 12.35 -0.49
C TYR A 229 4.08 13.53 -0.01
N LEU A 230 4.16 13.90 1.27
CA LEU A 230 3.34 14.95 1.88
C LEU A 230 4.04 16.33 1.82
N SER A 231 3.27 17.41 1.97
CA SER A 231 3.84 18.75 2.16
C SER A 231 4.51 18.88 3.53
N LYS A 232 5.32 19.93 3.73
CA LYS A 232 6.05 20.12 5.01
C LYS A 232 5.09 20.52 6.15
N GLU A 233 4.01 21.20 5.78
CA GLU A 233 2.98 21.74 6.68
C GLU A 233 1.86 20.72 6.97
N ALA A 234 1.95 19.52 6.38
CA ALA A 234 1.02 18.41 6.57
C ALA A 234 1.24 17.68 7.91
#